data_AF-A0A6J1W7F9-F1
#
_entry.id   AF-A0A6J1W7F9-F1
#
_cell.length_a   1.000
_cell.length_b   1.000
_cell.length_c   1.000
_cell.angle_alpha   90.00
_cell.angle_beta   90.00
_cell.angle_gamma   90.00
#
_symmetry.space_group_name_H-M   'P 1'
#
loop_
_entity.id
_entity.type
_entity.pdbx_description
1 polymer ?
#
loop_
_entity_poly.entity_id
_entity_poly.type
_entity_poly.pdbx_seq_one_letter_code
_entity_poly.pdbx_strand_id
1 'polypeptide(L)'
;MNGYEIHGMDKIPEGPGLIVFYHGAFPLDYYYFVSRLYLRTGRFCCTVVDYHFSKIPGIKLFYNVEGLTHNGRRECADILKRGYLLGVLPGGTREALFSDENYDFLWGSRTGFAHVARDAKVPVIPIFTKNLREGYRTLGKIWPFKWLYERTRWPIVPIYGGFPVKFCTYIGDPIPYDPNISAGELAEKTKSAIKDLRDKYQEIPGSIQRALLERFEKHLEK
;
A
#
# COMPACT_ATOMS: atom_id res chain seq x y z
N MET A 1 -5.53 10.08 -21.19
CA MET A 1 -4.46 9.31 -20.50
C MET A 1 -5.12 8.62 -19.31
N ASN A 2 -5.73 7.45 -19.50
CA ASN A 2 -6.78 6.91 -18.60
C ASN A 2 -6.34 5.63 -17.84
N GLY A 3 -5.05 5.51 -17.51
CA GLY A 3 -4.50 4.27 -16.91
C GLY A 3 -4.65 4.16 -15.39
N TYR A 4 -4.83 5.29 -14.70
CA TYR A 4 -4.86 5.36 -13.23
C TYR A 4 -5.87 6.40 -12.75
N GLU A 5 -6.75 5.98 -11.84
CA GLU A 5 -7.80 6.82 -11.22
C GLU A 5 -7.73 6.77 -9.70
N ILE A 6 -8.12 7.87 -9.05
CA ILE A 6 -8.21 7.97 -7.60
C ILE A 6 -9.59 8.49 -7.21
N HIS A 7 -10.24 7.78 -6.29
CA HIS A 7 -11.52 8.15 -5.69
C HIS A 7 -11.34 8.43 -4.19
N GLY A 8 -12.02 9.49 -3.71
CA GLY A 8 -12.00 9.88 -2.29
C GLY A 8 -10.82 10.76 -1.87
N MET A 9 -10.22 11.53 -2.78
CA MET A 9 -9.09 12.43 -2.46
C MET A 9 -9.45 13.47 -1.38
N ASP A 10 -10.71 13.89 -1.36
CA ASP A 10 -11.33 14.77 -0.37
C ASP A 10 -11.32 14.20 1.05
N LYS A 11 -11.17 12.88 1.21
CA LYS A 11 -11.11 12.21 2.52
C LYS A 11 -9.74 12.33 3.19
N ILE A 12 -8.70 12.76 2.48
CA ILE A 12 -7.38 12.94 3.08
C ILE A 12 -7.41 14.19 3.96
N PRO A 13 -7.29 14.08 5.30
CA PRO A 13 -7.37 15.22 6.17
C PRO A 13 -6.23 16.21 5.90
N GLU A 14 -6.48 17.49 6.20
CA GLU A 14 -5.43 18.51 6.31
C GLU A 14 -4.46 18.15 7.44
N GLY A 15 -3.18 18.51 7.30
CA GLY A 15 -2.15 18.21 8.30
C GLY A 15 -1.54 16.80 8.20
N PRO A 16 -0.96 16.24 9.27
CA PRO A 16 -0.30 14.95 9.20
C PRO A 16 -1.26 13.77 9.20
N GLY A 17 -0.83 12.65 8.64
CA GLY A 17 -1.65 11.45 8.50
C GLY A 17 -0.84 10.24 8.05
N LEU A 18 -1.22 9.06 8.54
CA LEU A 18 -0.59 7.81 8.17
C LEU A 18 -1.42 7.09 7.11
N ILE A 19 -0.91 7.03 5.89
CA ILE A 19 -1.55 6.38 4.75
C ILE A 19 -1.16 4.90 4.73
N VAL A 20 -2.15 4.01 4.71
CA VAL A 20 -1.92 2.55 4.81
C VAL A 20 -2.48 1.86 3.58
N PHE A 21 -1.60 1.21 2.82
CA PHE A 21 -1.92 0.50 1.59
C PHE A 21 -1.88 -1.01 1.76
N TYR A 22 -2.73 -1.70 0.99
CA TYR A 22 -2.49 -3.10 0.62
C TYR A 22 -1.27 -3.20 -0.31
N HIS A 23 -0.39 -4.18 -0.11
CA HIS A 23 0.79 -4.35 -0.95
C HIS A 23 0.53 -5.26 -2.16
N GLY A 24 0.61 -4.71 -3.38
CA GLY A 24 0.58 -5.47 -4.63
C GLY A 24 1.87 -6.23 -4.92
N ALA A 25 1.90 -7.03 -5.99
CA ALA A 25 3.15 -7.67 -6.44
C ALA A 25 4.23 -6.62 -6.76
N PHE A 26 3.82 -5.49 -7.32
CA PHE A 26 4.66 -4.34 -7.63
C PHE A 26 3.92 -3.05 -7.23
N PRO A 27 4.50 -2.16 -6.40
CA PRO A 27 3.78 -1.02 -5.79
C PRO A 27 3.66 0.19 -6.73
N LEU A 28 3.34 -0.04 -8.00
CA LEU A 28 3.21 1.02 -9.01
C LEU A 28 2.04 1.98 -8.70
N ASP A 29 0.96 1.44 -8.14
CA ASP A 29 -0.19 2.21 -7.68
C ASP A 29 0.19 3.24 -6.61
N TYR A 30 1.05 2.85 -5.67
CA TYR A 30 1.52 3.73 -4.62
C TYR A 30 2.31 4.91 -5.18
N TYR A 31 3.22 4.68 -6.14
CA TYR A 31 3.97 5.77 -6.79
C TYR A 31 3.05 6.71 -7.57
N TYR A 32 2.07 6.17 -8.29
CA TYR A 32 1.07 7.01 -8.95
C TYR A 32 0.22 7.80 -7.96
N PHE A 33 -0.16 7.19 -6.84
CA PHE A 33 -0.89 7.87 -5.77
C PHE A 33 -0.09 9.05 -5.21
N VAL A 34 1.15 8.83 -4.77
CA VAL A 34 2.00 9.88 -4.18
C VAL A 34 2.28 11.00 -5.19
N SER A 35 2.54 10.65 -6.44
CA SER A 35 2.72 11.63 -7.52
C SER A 35 1.47 12.49 -7.72
N ARG A 36 0.29 11.87 -7.79
CA ARG A 36 -0.99 12.58 -7.96
C ARG A 36 -1.36 13.42 -6.73
N LEU A 37 -1.08 12.92 -5.54
CA LEU A 37 -1.24 13.65 -4.29
C LEU A 37 -0.40 14.93 -4.30
N TYR A 38 0.88 14.82 -4.64
CA TYR A 38 1.78 15.97 -4.74
C TYR A 38 1.30 16.96 -5.81
N LEU A 39 0.99 16.49 -7.02
CA LEU A 39 0.52 17.36 -8.11
C LEU A 39 -0.80 18.08 -7.79
N ARG A 40 -1.68 17.49 -6.99
CA ARG A 40 -2.98 18.09 -6.63
C ARG A 40 -2.92 18.99 -5.40
N THR A 41 -2.07 18.67 -4.43
CA THR A 41 -2.12 19.31 -3.09
C THR A 41 -0.82 20.01 -2.71
N GLY A 42 0.28 19.77 -3.42
CA GLY A 42 1.63 20.21 -3.06
C GLY A 42 2.22 19.50 -1.84
N ARG A 43 1.51 18.53 -1.25
CA ARG A 43 1.92 17.84 -0.02
C ARG A 43 2.83 16.66 -0.34
N PHE A 44 3.97 16.60 0.35
CA PHE A 44 4.87 15.46 0.30
C PHE A 44 4.38 14.32 1.21
N CYS A 45 4.47 13.09 0.70
CA CYS A 45 4.23 11.86 1.44
C CYS A 45 5.53 11.07 1.56
N CYS A 46 6.11 11.05 2.75
CA CYS A 46 7.25 10.17 3.03
C CYS A 46 6.79 8.72 2.97
N THR A 47 7.66 7.78 2.64
CA THR A 47 7.27 6.39 2.37
C THR A 47 8.14 5.41 3.15
N VAL A 48 7.54 4.53 3.94
CA VAL A 48 8.30 3.48 4.63
C VAL A 48 8.59 2.32 3.67
N VAL A 49 9.86 1.96 3.51
CA VAL A 49 10.30 0.81 2.70
C VAL A 49 10.96 -0.27 3.55
N ASP A 50 10.88 -1.52 3.09
CA ASP A 50 11.52 -2.65 3.76
C ASP A 50 13.04 -2.44 3.83
N TYR A 51 13.61 -2.71 5.00
CA TYR A 51 15.04 -2.56 5.27
C TYR A 51 15.93 -3.27 4.23
N HIS A 52 15.49 -4.39 3.66
CA HIS A 52 16.30 -5.12 2.67
C HIS A 52 16.45 -4.36 1.35
N PHE A 53 15.53 -3.45 1.01
CA PHE A 53 15.70 -2.56 -0.14
C PHE A 53 16.89 -1.62 0.04
N SER A 54 17.25 -1.25 1.28
CA SER A 54 18.42 -0.39 1.54
C SER A 54 19.75 -1.04 1.15
N LYS A 55 19.75 -2.37 0.99
CA LYS A 55 20.93 -3.16 0.59
C LYS A 55 21.10 -3.26 -0.93
N ILE A 56 20.15 -2.77 -1.72
CA ILE A 56 20.24 -2.80 -3.19
C ILE A 56 21.22 -1.71 -3.67
N PRO A 57 22.27 -2.04 -4.44
CA PRO A 57 23.17 -1.03 -4.99
C PRO A 57 22.42 -0.04 -5.89
N GLY A 58 22.67 1.27 -5.75
CA GLY A 58 22.07 2.33 -6.58
C GLY A 58 20.73 2.90 -6.08
N ILE A 59 20.07 2.26 -5.11
CA ILE A 59 18.74 2.71 -4.65
C ILE A 59 18.78 3.97 -3.77
N LYS A 60 19.97 4.36 -3.28
CA LYS A 60 20.24 5.61 -2.51
C LYS A 60 19.72 6.88 -3.20
N LEU A 61 19.71 6.92 -4.53
CA LEU A 61 19.20 8.07 -5.28
C LEU A 61 17.68 8.23 -5.17
N PHE A 62 16.94 7.12 -5.10
CA PHE A 62 15.48 7.12 -4.94
C PHE A 62 15.05 7.54 -3.53
N TYR A 63 15.85 7.23 -2.50
CA TYR A 63 15.54 7.58 -1.11
C TYR A 63 15.38 9.09 -0.88
N ASN A 64 16.24 9.90 -1.51
CA ASN A 64 16.25 11.35 -1.29
C ASN A 64 15.14 12.09 -2.05
N VAL A 65 14.60 11.50 -3.12
CA VAL A 65 13.59 12.14 -3.99
C VAL A 65 12.17 11.75 -3.59
N GLU A 66 11.96 10.49 -3.19
CA GLU A 66 10.64 9.92 -2.86
C GLU A 66 10.33 9.93 -1.35
N GLY A 67 11.22 10.53 -0.53
CA GLY A 67 11.08 10.55 0.93
C GLY A 67 11.03 9.15 1.55
N LEU A 68 11.76 8.18 0.96
CA LEU A 68 11.75 6.81 1.44
C LEU A 68 12.51 6.74 2.78
N THR A 69 11.94 6.07 3.78
CA THR A 69 12.58 5.81 5.07
C THR A 69 12.55 4.31 5.36
N HIS A 70 13.65 3.80 5.88
CA HIS A 70 13.71 2.47 6.50
C HIS A 70 13.95 2.60 8.02
N ASN A 71 13.75 3.81 8.54
CA ASN A 71 14.17 4.16 9.87
C ASN A 71 13.18 3.66 10.92
N GLY A 72 13.63 3.59 12.16
CA GLY A 72 12.84 3.04 13.26
C GLY A 72 11.57 3.84 13.53
N ARG A 73 10.63 3.22 14.27
CA ARG A 73 9.33 3.82 14.62
C ARG A 73 9.38 5.28 15.11
N ARG A 74 10.43 5.65 15.87
CA ARG A 74 10.61 7.01 16.39
C ARG A 74 10.70 8.05 15.27
N GLU A 75 11.50 7.78 14.25
CA GLU A 75 11.68 8.73 13.15
C GLU A 75 10.41 8.85 12.29
N CYS A 76 9.73 7.73 12.04
CA CYS A 76 8.42 7.74 11.40
C CYS A 76 7.41 8.61 12.17
N ALA A 77 7.41 8.52 13.50
CA ALA A 77 6.56 9.36 14.33
C ALA A 77 6.99 10.85 14.28
N ASP A 78 8.29 11.14 14.20
CA ASP A 78 8.78 12.52 14.09
C ASP A 78 8.45 13.16 12.74
N ILE A 79 8.47 12.41 11.64
CA ILE A 79 7.98 12.86 10.32
C ILE A 79 6.53 13.31 10.42
N LEU A 80 5.68 12.48 11.04
CA LEU A 80 4.26 12.81 11.24
C LEU A 80 4.07 14.01 12.16
N LYS A 81 4.82 14.10 13.27
CA LYS A 81 4.76 15.25 14.20
C LYS A 81 5.19 16.57 13.56
N ARG A 82 6.01 16.53 12.51
CA ARG A 82 6.39 17.70 11.70
C ARG A 82 5.32 18.14 10.69
N GLY A 83 4.18 17.44 10.63
CA GLY A 83 3.06 17.79 9.76
C GLY A 83 3.04 17.09 8.40
N TYR A 84 3.96 16.14 8.14
CA TYR A 84 4.01 15.42 6.88
C TYR A 84 3.04 14.23 6.84
N LEU A 85 2.74 13.78 5.62
CA LEU A 85 2.11 12.49 5.40
C LEU A 85 3.17 11.38 5.39
N LEU A 86 2.80 10.20 5.89
CA LEU A 86 3.64 9.01 5.85
C LEU A 86 2.85 7.85 5.25
N GLY A 87 3.37 7.21 4.22
CA GLY A 87 2.77 6.02 3.61
C GLY A 87 3.49 4.74 4.04
N VAL A 88 2.72 3.68 4.25
CA VAL A 88 3.22 2.37 4.67
C VAL A 88 2.38 1.24 4.07
N LEU A 89 3.05 0.16 3.71
CA LEU A 89 2.44 -1.07 3.21
C LEU A 89 2.73 -2.21 4.22
N PRO A 90 1.87 -2.43 5.24
CA PRO A 90 2.21 -3.27 6.40
C PRO A 90 2.51 -4.74 6.08
N GLY A 91 1.94 -5.25 4.98
CA GLY A 91 2.23 -6.60 4.49
C GLY A 91 3.67 -6.77 4.01
N GLY A 92 4.31 -5.66 3.60
CA GLY A 92 5.69 -5.57 3.13
C GLY A 92 6.00 -6.59 2.03
N THR A 93 7.27 -6.97 1.97
CA THR A 93 7.79 -7.93 0.98
C THR A 93 7.03 -9.27 1.00
N ARG A 94 6.55 -9.72 2.17
CA ARG A 94 5.84 -11.01 2.25
C ARG A 94 4.48 -10.95 1.54
N GLU A 95 3.71 -9.90 1.78
CA GLU A 95 2.43 -9.71 1.07
C GLU A 95 2.65 -9.48 -0.41
N ALA A 96 3.65 -8.67 -0.77
CA ALA A 96 4.03 -8.45 -2.17
C ALA A 96 4.23 -9.77 -2.92
N LEU A 97 5.04 -10.66 -2.36
CA LEU A 97 5.49 -11.87 -3.04
C LEU A 97 4.52 -13.04 -2.95
N PHE A 98 3.72 -13.16 -1.88
CA PHE A 98 2.93 -14.37 -1.61
C PHE A 98 1.41 -14.20 -1.61
N SER A 99 0.90 -12.98 -1.67
CA SER A 99 -0.52 -12.77 -1.95
C SER A 99 -0.78 -12.86 -3.47
N ASP A 100 -2.01 -13.15 -3.85
CA ASP A 100 -2.36 -13.62 -5.19
C ASP A 100 -3.68 -12.97 -5.67
N GLU A 101 -4.33 -13.57 -6.66
CA GLU A 101 -5.64 -13.15 -7.17
C GLU A 101 -6.76 -13.14 -6.11
N ASN A 102 -6.54 -13.72 -4.92
CA ASN A 102 -7.48 -13.67 -3.79
C ASN A 102 -7.26 -12.46 -2.87
N TYR A 103 -6.22 -11.65 -3.13
CA TYR A 103 -5.92 -10.45 -2.36
C TYR A 103 -5.82 -10.73 -0.85
N ASP A 104 -5.13 -11.82 -0.50
CA ASP A 104 -4.87 -12.21 0.88
C ASP A 104 -4.04 -11.16 1.61
N PHE A 105 -4.45 -10.81 2.83
CA PHE A 105 -3.71 -9.90 3.70
C PHE A 105 -2.70 -10.66 4.55
N LEU A 106 -1.42 -10.54 4.23
CA LEU A 106 -0.32 -11.30 4.85
C LEU A 106 0.45 -10.48 5.91
N TRP A 107 -0.28 -9.69 6.68
CA TRP A 107 0.27 -8.79 7.69
C TRP A 107 0.84 -9.55 8.90
N GLY A 108 0.24 -10.69 9.27
CA GLY A 108 0.62 -11.43 10.48
C GLY A 108 0.35 -10.60 11.74
N SER A 109 1.30 -10.59 12.68
CA SER A 109 1.25 -9.77 13.91
C SER A 109 1.88 -8.38 13.76
N ARG A 110 2.08 -7.89 12.53
CA ARG A 110 2.75 -6.60 12.28
C ARG A 110 1.83 -5.43 12.63
N THR A 111 2.12 -4.77 13.76
CA THR A 111 1.38 -3.60 14.26
C THR A 111 2.25 -2.34 14.33
N GLY A 112 3.46 -2.36 13.75
CA GLY A 112 4.44 -1.28 13.86
C GLY A 112 3.91 0.08 13.39
N PHE A 113 3.12 0.09 12.30
CA PHE A 113 2.49 1.31 11.78
C PHE A 113 1.46 1.89 12.75
N ALA A 114 0.69 1.05 13.44
CA ALA A 114 -0.31 1.48 14.40
C ALA A 114 0.35 2.10 15.65
N HIS A 115 1.51 1.59 16.08
CA HIS A 115 2.31 2.26 17.10
C HIS A 115 2.74 3.66 16.65
N VAL A 116 3.25 3.79 15.42
CA VAL A 116 3.68 5.08 14.86
C VAL A 116 2.52 6.08 14.82
N ALA A 117 1.35 5.67 14.34
CA ALA A 117 0.15 6.54 14.32
C ALA A 117 -0.25 7.01 15.72
N ARG A 118 -0.24 6.11 16.71
CA ARG A 118 -0.58 6.44 18.10
C ARG A 118 0.43 7.37 18.74
N ASP A 119 1.73 7.12 18.53
CA ASP A 119 2.82 7.94 19.08
C ASP A 119 2.81 9.37 18.49
N ALA A 120 2.39 9.50 17.24
CA ALA A 120 2.24 10.78 16.55
C ALA A 120 0.86 11.43 16.72
N LYS A 121 -0.14 10.69 17.26
CA LYS A 121 -1.54 11.12 17.43
C LYS A 121 -2.20 11.58 16.12
N VAL A 122 -1.95 10.83 15.04
CA VAL A 122 -2.47 11.15 13.69
C VAL A 122 -3.55 10.16 13.26
N PRO A 123 -4.46 10.56 12.34
CA PRO A 123 -5.39 9.63 11.73
C PRO A 123 -4.68 8.61 10.83
N VAL A 124 -5.27 7.42 10.71
CA VAL A 124 -4.87 6.37 9.76
C VAL A 124 -5.81 6.39 8.57
N ILE A 125 -5.28 6.46 7.35
CA ILE A 125 -6.03 6.59 6.11
C ILE A 125 -5.91 5.27 5.34
N PRO A 126 -6.93 4.39 5.37
CA PRO A 126 -6.91 3.11 4.66
C PRO A 126 -7.10 3.33 3.16
N ILE A 127 -6.25 2.71 2.33
CA ILE A 127 -6.32 2.81 0.87
C ILE A 127 -6.20 1.42 0.23
N PHE A 128 -7.02 1.19 -0.78
CA PHE A 128 -6.99 -0.02 -1.60
C PHE A 128 -6.95 0.33 -3.09
N THR A 129 -6.22 -0.44 -3.89
CA THR A 129 -6.19 -0.28 -5.35
C THR A 129 -6.71 -1.54 -6.05
N LYS A 130 -7.75 -1.36 -6.87
CA LYS A 130 -8.32 -2.40 -7.74
C LYS A 130 -7.35 -2.79 -8.85
N ASN A 131 -7.41 -4.06 -9.26
CA ASN A 131 -6.65 -4.67 -10.36
C ASN A 131 -5.13 -4.71 -10.13
N LEU A 132 -4.68 -4.49 -8.90
CA LEU A 132 -3.26 -4.46 -8.58
C LEU A 132 -2.58 -5.83 -8.79
N ARG A 133 -3.30 -6.93 -8.50
CA ARG A 133 -2.87 -8.32 -8.75
C ARG A 133 -3.13 -8.79 -10.18
N GLU A 134 -3.85 -8.01 -10.97
CA GLU A 134 -4.09 -8.29 -12.39
C GLU A 134 -3.06 -7.58 -13.27
N GLY A 135 -2.54 -6.42 -12.84
CA GLY A 135 -1.43 -5.74 -13.53
C GLY A 135 -0.10 -6.47 -13.37
N TYR A 136 0.15 -7.00 -12.17
CA TYR A 136 1.37 -7.74 -11.83
C TYR A 136 1.07 -8.92 -10.91
N ARG A 137 1.67 -10.06 -11.19
CA ARG A 137 1.57 -11.30 -10.40
C ARG A 137 2.96 -11.82 -10.06
N THR A 138 3.02 -12.65 -9.03
CA THR A 138 4.26 -13.30 -8.59
C THR A 138 4.16 -14.80 -8.78
N LEU A 139 5.31 -15.46 -8.88
CA LEU A 139 5.42 -16.92 -8.82
C LEU A 139 5.58 -17.44 -7.38
N GLY A 140 5.12 -16.68 -6.37
CA GLY A 140 5.35 -17.00 -4.95
C GLY A 140 4.69 -18.29 -4.45
N LYS A 141 3.70 -18.83 -5.18
CA LYS A 141 3.07 -20.12 -4.87
C LYS A 141 4.01 -21.32 -5.11
N ILE A 142 5.09 -21.16 -5.88
CA ILE A 142 6.06 -22.22 -6.17
C ILE A 142 6.92 -22.49 -4.94
N TRP A 143 6.90 -23.74 -4.46
CA TRP A 143 7.49 -24.14 -3.17
C TRP A 143 8.96 -23.71 -2.96
N PRO A 144 9.90 -23.90 -3.92
CA PRO A 144 11.28 -23.46 -3.76
C PRO A 144 11.43 -21.97 -3.45
N PHE A 145 10.63 -21.10 -4.09
CA PHE A 145 10.69 -19.66 -3.89
C PHE A 145 10.19 -19.26 -2.49
N LYS A 146 9.09 -19.87 -2.04
CA LYS A 146 8.56 -19.64 -0.69
C LYS A 146 9.54 -20.13 0.38
N TRP A 147 10.09 -21.32 0.21
CA TRP A 147 11.08 -21.87 1.13
C TRP A 147 12.33 -20.98 1.23
N LEU A 148 12.88 -20.55 0.09
CA LEU A 148 14.06 -19.69 0.04
C LEU A 148 13.81 -18.34 0.72
N TYR A 149 12.65 -17.71 0.45
CA TYR A 149 12.28 -16.45 1.08
C TYR A 149 12.12 -16.59 2.59
N GLU A 150 11.42 -17.61 3.08
CA GLU A 150 11.22 -17.77 4.53
C GLU A 150 12.54 -18.05 5.26
N ARG A 151 13.51 -18.69 4.59
CA ARG A 151 14.86 -18.95 5.13
C ARG A 151 15.79 -17.74 5.09
N THR A 152 15.79 -16.97 4.00
CA THR A 152 16.82 -15.94 3.75
C THR A 152 16.30 -14.51 3.85
N ARG A 153 14.98 -14.30 3.71
CA ARG A 153 14.32 -13.00 3.53
C ARG A 153 14.72 -12.25 2.25
N TRP A 154 15.42 -12.88 1.34
CA TRP A 154 15.75 -12.29 0.04
C TRP A 154 14.54 -12.37 -0.92
N PRO A 155 14.16 -11.26 -1.58
CA PRO A 155 12.99 -11.20 -2.45
C PRO A 155 13.26 -11.78 -3.86
N ILE A 156 13.74 -13.02 -3.94
CA ILE A 156 14.09 -13.70 -5.21
C ILE A 156 12.87 -14.47 -5.72
N VAL A 157 11.78 -13.76 -5.94
CA VAL A 157 10.54 -14.32 -6.49
C VAL A 157 10.23 -13.59 -7.79
N PRO A 158 10.23 -14.29 -8.94
CA PRO A 158 9.93 -13.65 -10.21
C PRO A 158 8.53 -13.01 -10.21
N ILE A 159 8.48 -11.77 -10.68
CA ILE A 159 7.26 -11.00 -10.94
C ILE A 159 7.05 -11.01 -12.46
N TYR A 160 5.83 -11.29 -12.90
CA TYR A 160 5.43 -11.17 -14.30
C TYR A 160 4.19 -10.29 -14.39
N GLY A 161 3.99 -9.64 -15.53
CA GLY A 161 2.89 -8.70 -15.71
C GLY A 161 3.31 -7.51 -16.56
N GLY A 162 2.85 -6.32 -16.16
CA GLY A 162 2.81 -5.15 -17.04
C GLY A 162 1.59 -5.19 -17.97
N PHE A 163 0.55 -5.93 -17.58
CA PHE A 163 -0.70 -5.94 -18.32
C PHE A 163 -1.35 -4.55 -18.25
N PRO A 164 -1.87 -4.03 -19.36
CA PRO A 164 -2.43 -2.67 -19.41
C PRO A 164 -3.82 -2.61 -18.78
N VAL A 165 -4.02 -3.19 -17.61
CA VAL A 165 -5.26 -3.06 -16.83
C VAL A 165 -5.39 -1.63 -16.29
N LYS A 166 -6.60 -1.24 -15.90
CA LYS A 166 -6.84 0.06 -15.26
C LYS A 166 -6.72 -0.09 -13.75
N PHE A 167 -5.87 0.72 -13.13
CA PHE A 167 -5.76 0.81 -11.68
C PHE A 167 -6.68 1.89 -11.14
N CYS A 168 -7.55 1.51 -10.20
CA CYS A 168 -8.45 2.45 -9.52
C CYS A 168 -8.16 2.40 -8.01
N THR A 169 -7.60 3.48 -7.48
CA THR A 169 -7.31 3.63 -6.05
C THR A 169 -8.50 4.24 -5.33
N TYR A 170 -8.93 3.63 -4.23
CA TYR A 170 -10.04 4.05 -3.41
C TYR A 170 -9.54 4.40 -2.01
N ILE A 171 -9.79 5.63 -1.59
CA ILE A 171 -9.47 6.12 -0.25
C ILE A 171 -10.68 5.86 0.65
N GLY A 172 -10.44 5.16 1.75
CA GLY A 172 -11.44 4.91 2.78
C GLY A 172 -11.55 6.09 3.76
N ASP A 173 -12.52 5.99 4.66
CA ASP A 173 -12.70 7.02 5.68
C ASP A 173 -11.53 6.97 6.68
N PRO A 174 -10.93 8.12 7.05
CA PRO A 174 -9.84 8.14 8.01
C PRO A 174 -10.29 7.60 9.37
N ILE A 175 -9.49 6.73 9.95
CA ILE A 175 -9.65 6.26 11.33
C ILE A 175 -8.98 7.31 12.22
N PRO A 176 -9.76 8.09 13.00
CA PRO A 176 -9.19 9.15 13.84
C PRO A 176 -8.33 8.55 14.96
N TYR A 177 -7.43 9.39 15.49
CA TYR A 177 -6.68 9.02 16.70
C TYR A 177 -7.64 8.83 17.87
N ASP A 178 -7.54 7.68 18.52
CA ASP A 178 -8.25 7.35 19.75
C ASP A 178 -7.23 6.87 20.80
N PRO A 179 -7.10 7.56 21.95
CA PRO A 179 -6.17 7.15 23.00
C PRO A 179 -6.52 5.80 23.63
N ASN A 180 -7.80 5.38 23.57
CA ASN A 180 -8.32 4.22 24.28
C ASN A 180 -8.11 2.90 23.55
N ILE A 181 -7.92 2.92 22.23
CA ILE A 181 -7.70 1.70 21.45
C ILE A 181 -6.25 1.26 21.49
N SER A 182 -5.99 -0.03 21.55
CA SER A 182 -4.63 -0.56 21.47
C SER A 182 -4.03 -0.44 20.06
N ALA A 183 -2.71 -0.60 19.93
CA ALA A 183 -2.09 -0.62 18.59
C ALA A 183 -2.52 -1.86 17.79
N GLY A 184 -2.82 -2.98 18.46
CA GLY A 184 -3.37 -4.17 17.81
C GLY A 184 -4.78 -3.94 17.29
N GLU A 185 -5.64 -3.31 18.09
CA GLU A 185 -7.01 -2.95 17.67
C GLU A 185 -7.01 -1.96 16.52
N LEU A 186 -6.15 -0.94 16.56
CA LEU A 186 -6.00 0.00 15.44
C LEU A 186 -5.53 -0.72 14.17
N ALA A 187 -4.61 -1.69 14.28
CA ALA A 187 -4.15 -2.47 13.15
C ALA A 187 -5.27 -3.32 12.54
N GLU A 188 -6.07 -4.00 13.37
CA GLU A 188 -7.20 -4.80 12.89
C GLU A 188 -8.33 -3.92 12.31
N LYS A 189 -8.65 -2.77 12.94
CA LYS A 189 -9.61 -1.79 12.36
C LYS A 189 -9.15 -1.31 10.98
N THR A 190 -7.86 -0.98 10.84
CA THR A 190 -7.28 -0.55 9.56
C THR A 190 -7.36 -1.66 8.51
N LYS A 191 -7.00 -2.89 8.90
CA LYS A 191 -7.06 -4.06 8.01
C LYS A 191 -8.49 -4.34 7.56
N SER A 192 -9.48 -4.27 8.46
CA SER A 192 -10.89 -4.41 8.13
C SER A 192 -11.35 -3.32 7.16
N ALA A 193 -10.99 -2.05 7.41
CA ALA A 193 -11.35 -0.96 6.50
C ALA A 193 -10.79 -1.14 5.08
N ILE A 194 -9.55 -1.62 4.93
CA ILE A 194 -8.98 -1.91 3.59
C ILE A 194 -9.65 -3.14 2.97
N LYS A 195 -10.00 -4.16 3.77
CA LYS A 195 -10.79 -5.31 3.27
C LYS A 195 -12.18 -4.90 2.79
N ASP A 196 -12.85 -4.00 3.50
CA ASP A 196 -14.16 -3.49 3.09
C ASP A 196 -14.07 -2.75 1.76
N LEU A 197 -13.01 -1.95 1.55
CA LEU A 197 -12.72 -1.33 0.25
C LEU A 197 -12.47 -2.38 -0.84
N ARG A 198 -11.67 -3.40 -0.54
CA ARG A 198 -11.40 -4.51 -1.48
C ARG A 198 -12.70 -5.22 -1.86
N ASP A 199 -13.48 -5.65 -0.89
CA ASP A 199 -14.70 -6.43 -1.11
C ASP A 199 -15.77 -5.62 -1.85
N LYS A 200 -15.74 -4.29 -1.69
CA LYS A 200 -16.61 -3.37 -2.43
C LYS A 200 -16.19 -3.18 -3.89
N TYR A 201 -14.89 -3.09 -4.19
CA TYR A 201 -14.41 -2.63 -5.50
C TYR A 201 -13.68 -3.69 -6.33
N GLN A 202 -13.28 -4.82 -5.74
CA GLN A 202 -12.54 -5.90 -6.39
C GLN A 202 -13.34 -7.20 -6.36
N GLU A 203 -13.55 -7.78 -7.52
CA GLU A 203 -14.11 -9.13 -7.63
C GLU A 203 -12.98 -10.18 -7.46
N ILE A 204 -13.23 -11.17 -6.61
CA ILE A 204 -12.29 -12.20 -6.17
C ILE A 204 -12.84 -13.59 -6.50
N PRO A 205 -12.05 -14.52 -7.09
CA PRO A 205 -10.67 -14.32 -7.52
C PRO A 205 -10.55 -13.31 -8.68
N GLY A 206 -9.48 -12.54 -8.64
CA GLY A 206 -9.14 -11.57 -9.68
C GLY A 206 -8.80 -12.25 -11.02
N SER A 207 -9.25 -11.63 -12.12
CA SER A 207 -9.07 -12.14 -13.48
C SER A 207 -8.44 -11.08 -14.36
N ILE A 208 -7.29 -11.42 -14.96
CA ILE A 208 -6.57 -10.53 -15.89
C ILE A 208 -7.45 -10.19 -17.09
N GLN A 209 -8.18 -11.17 -17.64
CA GLN A 209 -9.07 -10.96 -18.78
C GLN A 209 -10.19 -9.96 -18.44
N ARG A 210 -10.85 -10.13 -17.29
CA ARG A 210 -11.89 -9.21 -16.83
C ARG A 210 -11.32 -7.80 -16.63
N ALA A 211 -10.19 -7.68 -15.94
CA ALA A 211 -9.54 -6.38 -15.70
C ALA A 211 -9.09 -5.67 -16.98
N LEU A 212 -8.75 -6.42 -18.05
CA LEU A 212 -8.46 -5.86 -19.37
C LEU A 212 -9.74 -5.38 -20.07
N LEU A 213 -10.84 -6.12 -19.97
CA LEU A 213 -12.13 -5.72 -20.54
C LEU A 213 -12.70 -4.47 -19.85
N GLU A 214 -12.62 -4.41 -18.52
CA GLU A 214 -13.03 -3.26 -17.71
C GLU A 214 -12.33 -1.95 -18.11
N ARG A 215 -11.15 -2.04 -18.75
CA ARG A 215 -10.45 -0.85 -19.28
C ARG A 215 -11.26 -0.14 -20.37
N PHE A 216 -12.02 -0.91 -21.15
CA PHE A 216 -12.78 -0.42 -22.30
C PHE A 216 -14.25 -0.20 -22.00
N GLU A 217 -14.76 -0.79 -20.92
CA GLU A 217 -16.09 -0.49 -20.41
C GLU A 217 -16.13 0.98 -19.95
N LYS A 218 -17.01 1.76 -20.57
CA LYS A 218 -17.34 3.09 -20.07
C LYS A 218 -18.04 2.89 -18.74
N HIS A 219 -17.43 3.33 -17.63
CA HIS A 219 -18.15 3.44 -16.36
C HIS A 219 -19.33 4.39 -16.57
N LEU A 220 -20.53 3.83 -16.74
CA LEU A 220 -21.75 4.55 -16.42
C LEU A 220 -21.73 4.70 -14.91
N GLU A 221 -21.47 5.92 -14.44
CA GLU A 221 -21.56 6.24 -13.01
C GLU A 221 -22.94 5.80 -12.51
N LYS A 222 -22.94 4.97 -11.46
CA LYS A 222 -24.13 4.63 -10.68
C LYS A 222 -24.11 5.43 -9.39
#